data_AF-A0A2V6L1B5-F1
#
_entry.id   AF-A0A2V6L1B5-F1
#
_cell.length_a   1.000
_cell.length_b   1.000
_cell.length_c   1.000
_cell.angle_alpha   90.00
_cell.angle_beta   90.00
_cell.angle_gamma   90.00
#
_symmetry.space_group_name_H-M   'P 1'
#
loop_
_entity.id
_entity.type
_entity.pdbx_description
1 polymer ?
#
loop_
_entity_poly.entity_id
_entity_poly.type
_entity_poly.pdbx_seq_one_letter_code
_entity_poly.pdbx_strand_id
1 'polypeptide(L)'
;MTTATNETAVADQKFVRGLGLLDSTMLVAGSMIGSGIFIVSAIIARQVGSPGWLLVVWIVTGLLTMMAALSYGELAAMMPKAGGQYV
;
A
#
# COMPACT_ATOMS: atom_id res chain seq x y z
N MET A 1 -35.73 -3.46 38.21
CA MET A 1 -35.78 -2.18 37.47
C MET A 1 -34.75 -1.29 38.13
N THR A 2 -33.57 -0.98 37.60
CA THR A 2 -33.21 -0.67 36.22
C THR A 2 -31.69 -0.73 36.12
N THR A 3 -31.13 -1.65 35.34
CA THR A 3 -29.71 -1.64 34.98
C THR A 3 -29.57 -0.67 33.81
N ALA A 4 -29.11 0.55 34.05
CA ALA A 4 -28.76 1.47 32.98
C ALA A 4 -27.50 0.92 32.30
N THR A 5 -27.68 0.23 31.18
CA THR A 5 -26.63 -0.01 30.21
C THR A 5 -26.11 1.35 29.76
N ASN A 6 -24.94 1.74 30.26
CA ASN A 6 -24.18 2.85 29.75
C ASN A 6 -23.73 2.46 28.34
N GLU A 7 -24.60 2.68 27.36
CA GLU A 7 -24.22 2.79 25.96
C GLU A 7 -23.33 4.04 25.87
N THR A 8 -22.05 3.87 26.21
CA THR A 8 -21.02 4.79 25.78
C THR A 8 -21.06 4.78 24.27
N ALA A 9 -21.85 5.68 23.69
CA ALA A 9 -21.83 6.01 22.29
C ALA A 9 -20.36 6.07 21.88
N VAL A 10 -19.97 5.18 20.96
CA VAL A 10 -18.66 5.25 20.31
C VAL A 10 -18.65 6.63 19.67
N ALA A 11 -18.07 7.60 20.36
CA ALA A 11 -17.98 8.96 19.87
C ALA A 11 -17.37 8.87 18.47
N ASP A 12 -18.04 9.49 17.51
CA ASP A 12 -17.69 9.48 16.10
C ASP A 12 -16.29 10.11 15.93
N GLN A 13 -15.24 9.32 16.14
CA GLN A 13 -13.85 9.76 16.11
C GLN A 13 -13.46 10.02 14.65
N LYS A 14 -13.75 11.24 14.21
CA LYS A 14 -13.43 11.68 12.86
C LYS A 14 -11.92 11.90 12.72
N PHE A 15 -11.29 11.19 11.78
CA PHE A 15 -9.87 11.40 11.47
C PHE A 15 -9.58 12.84 11.05
N VAL A 16 -8.46 13.39 11.53
CA VAL A 16 -7.95 14.69 11.07
C VAL A 16 -7.33 14.50 9.69
N ARG A 17 -7.84 15.22 8.68
CA ARG A 17 -7.25 15.25 7.33
C ARG A 17 -6.01 16.13 7.33
N GLY A 18 -4.89 15.58 7.79
CA GLY A 18 -3.60 16.28 7.89
C GLY A 18 -2.57 15.90 6.83
N LEU A 19 -2.77 14.80 6.09
CA LEU A 19 -1.80 14.31 5.11
C LEU A 19 -2.02 14.99 3.75
N GLY A 20 -0.99 15.71 3.27
CA GLY A 20 -0.93 16.24 1.92
C GLY A 20 -0.49 15.19 0.90
N LEU A 21 -0.34 15.61 -0.36
CA LEU A 21 0.14 14.74 -1.45
C LEU A 21 1.54 14.18 -1.15
N LEU A 22 2.45 15.05 -0.71
CA LEU A 22 3.83 14.67 -0.43
C LEU A 22 3.90 13.71 0.76
N ASP A 23 3.22 14.04 1.87
CA ASP A 23 3.19 13.19 3.07
C ASP A 23 2.63 11.80 2.76
N SER A 24 1.52 11.75 2.02
CA SER A 24 0.87 10.49 1.61
C SER A 24 1.78 9.68 0.68
N THR A 25 2.44 10.33 -0.27
CA THR A 25 3.34 9.65 -1.22
C THR A 25 4.58 9.09 -0.52
N MET A 26 5.19 9.88 0.37
CA MET A 26 6.34 9.44 1.17
C MET A 26 5.98 8.29 2.10
N LEU A 27 4.80 8.34 2.73
CA LEU A 27 4.31 7.26 3.57
C LEU A 27 4.18 5.94 2.80
N VAL A 28 3.59 5.98 1.60
CA VAL A 28 3.45 4.80 0.75
C VAL A 28 4.83 4.32 0.28
N ALA A 29 5.70 5.21 -0.21
CA ALA A 29 7.04 4.86 -0.63
C ALA A 29 7.86 4.19 0.50
N GLY A 30 7.81 4.77 1.70
CA GLY A 30 8.49 4.24 2.89
C GLY A 30 7.94 2.89 3.36
N SER A 31 6.64 2.64 3.20
CA SER A 31 6.04 1.35 3.57
C SER A 31 6.28 0.24 2.53
N MET A 32 6.48 0.60 1.25
CA MET A 32 6.77 -0.37 0.18
C MET A 32 8.24 -0.83 0.16
N ILE A 33 9.18 0.05 0.51
CA ILE A 33 10.62 -0.27 0.46
C ILE A 33 11.00 -1.11 1.69
N GLY A 34 11.30 -2.38 1.46
CA GLY A 34 11.75 -3.33 2.49
C GLY A 34 12.91 -4.22 2.04
N SER A 35 13.14 -5.31 2.77
CA SER A 35 14.22 -6.28 2.47
C SER A 35 14.06 -7.03 1.13
N GLY A 36 12.87 -6.93 0.52
CA GLY A 36 12.55 -7.60 -0.75
C GLY A 36 13.54 -7.29 -1.88
N ILE A 37 14.10 -6.07 -1.93
CA ILE A 37 15.11 -5.71 -2.95
C ILE A 37 16.36 -6.59 -2.88
N PHE A 38 16.76 -7.05 -1.68
CA PHE A 38 17.91 -7.92 -1.50
C PHE A 38 17.55 -9.39 -1.70
N ILE A 39 16.42 -9.84 -1.12
CA ILE A 39 16.00 -11.24 -1.16
C ILE A 39 15.54 -11.64 -2.56
N VAL A 40 14.61 -10.89 -3.15
CA VAL A 40 14.01 -11.22 -4.45
C VAL A 40 15.03 -11.09 -5.56
N SER A 41 15.88 -10.05 -5.55
CA SER A 41 16.95 -9.91 -6.54
C SER A 41 17.95 -11.07 -6.49
N ALA A 42 18.31 -11.55 -5.29
CA ALA A 42 19.19 -12.70 -5.16
C ALA A 42 18.55 -13.98 -5.71
N ILE A 43 17.24 -14.17 -5.53
CA ILE A 43 16.48 -15.29 -6.10
C ILE A 43 16.46 -15.20 -7.63
N ILE A 44 16.11 -14.03 -8.20
CA ILE A 44 16.07 -13.81 -9.65
C ILE A 44 17.45 -14.03 -10.28
N ALA A 45 18.50 -13.47 -9.66
CA ALA A 45 19.87 -13.61 -10.16
C ALA A 45 20.30 -15.08 -10.30
N ARG A 46 19.90 -15.94 -9.34
CA ARG A 46 20.20 -17.37 -9.38
C ARG A 46 19.41 -18.14 -10.44
N GLN A 47 18.16 -17.73 -10.70
CA GLN A 47 17.31 -18.41 -11.69
C GLN A 47 17.70 -18.04 -13.12
N VAL A 48 18.09 -16.79 -13.33
CA VAL A 48 18.26 -16.20 -14.65
C VAL A 48 19.73 -16.15 -15.07
N GLY A 49 20.66 -16.12 -14.11
CA GLY A 49 22.11 -16.26 -14.35
C GLY A 49 22.80 -15.09 -15.05
N SER A 50 22.07 -14.04 -15.44
CA SER A 50 22.61 -12.85 -16.12
C SER A 50 22.10 -11.55 -15.48
N PRO A 51 22.99 -10.59 -15.15
CA PRO A 51 22.58 -9.28 -14.62
C PRO A 51 21.66 -8.50 -15.56
N GLY A 52 21.86 -8.62 -16.89
CA GLY A 52 21.03 -7.94 -17.88
C GLY A 52 19.58 -8.42 -17.83
N TRP A 53 19.37 -9.72 -17.74
CA TRP A 53 18.03 -10.28 -17.63
C TRP A 53 17.38 -10.00 -16.27
N LEU A 54 18.16 -9.90 -15.18
CA LEU A 54 17.63 -9.45 -13.89
C LEU A 54 17.01 -8.04 -14.00
N LEU A 55 17.67 -7.12 -14.69
CA LEU A 55 17.16 -5.77 -14.92
C LEU A 55 15.88 -5.79 -15.76
N VAL A 56 15.82 -6.63 -16.80
CA VAL A 56 14.61 -6.81 -17.61
C VAL A 56 13.44 -7.31 -16.75
N VAL A 57 13.66 -8.31 -15.89
CA VAL A 57 12.61 -8.81 -14.98
C VAL A 57 12.13 -7.72 -14.02
N TRP A 58 13.04 -6.89 -13.50
CA TRP A 58 12.67 -5.74 -12.66
C TRP A 58 11.84 -4.70 -13.40
N ILE A 59 12.22 -4.37 -14.65
CA ILE A 59 11.46 -3.43 -15.48
C ILE A 59 10.05 -3.97 -15.76
N VAL A 60 9.94 -5.23 -16.18
CA VAL A 60 8.64 -5.86 -16.46
C VAL A 60 7.77 -5.87 -15.20
N THR A 61 8.33 -6.26 -14.06
CA THR A 61 7.60 -6.28 -12.78
C THR A 61 7.18 -4.86 -12.38
N GLY A 62 8.05 -3.86 -12.55
CA GLY A 62 7.71 -2.45 -12.29
C GLY A 62 6.55 -1.95 -13.15
N LEU A 63 6.51 -2.31 -14.43
CA LEU A 63 5.38 -1.98 -15.32
C LEU A 63 4.07 -2.63 -14.82
N LEU A 64 4.12 -3.92 -14.43
CA LEU A 64 2.97 -4.62 -13.86
C LEU A 64 2.48 -3.94 -12.57
N THR A 65 3.40 -3.57 -11.67
CA THR A 65 3.08 -2.88 -10.42
C THR A 65 2.48 -1.50 -10.67
N MET A 66 2.96 -0.74 -11.65
CA MET A 66 2.36 0.56 -12.00
C MET A 66 0.93 0.42 -12.49
N MET A 67 0.63 -0.57 -13.34
CA MET A 67 -0.75 -0.82 -13.79
C MET A 67 -1.66 -1.16 -12.61
N ALA A 68 -1.21 -2.03 -11.71
CA ALA A 68 -1.96 -2.35 -10.50
C ALA A 68 -2.19 -1.11 -9.60
N ALA A 69 -1.16 -0.27 -9.43
CA ALA A 69 -1.26 0.95 -8.63
C ALA A 69 -2.29 1.95 -9.20
N LEU A 70 -2.35 2.09 -10.53
CA LEU A 70 -3.36 2.94 -11.18
C LEU A 70 -4.77 2.40 -10.97
N SER A 71 -4.99 1.10 -11.15
CA SER A 71 -6.29 0.46 -10.88
C SER A 71 -6.71 0.63 -9.41
N TYR A 72 -5.79 0.45 -8.46
CA TYR A 72 -6.06 0.71 -7.05
C TYR A 72 -6.32 2.19 -6.76
N GLY A 73 -5.65 3.10 -7.47
CA GLY A 73 -5.87 4.54 -7.37
C GLY A 73 -7.27 4.95 -7.79
N GLU A 74 -7.78 4.39 -8.90
CA GLU A 74 -9.16 4.62 -9.35
C GLU A 74 -10.18 4.10 -8.32
N LEU A 75 -9.95 2.90 -7.78
CA LEU A 75 -10.82 2.32 -6.75
C LEU A 75 -10.80 3.16 -5.46
N ALA A 76 -9.62 3.60 -5.02
CA ALA A 76 -9.48 4.45 -3.83
C ALA A 76 -10.16 5.82 -4.00
N ALA A 77 -10.15 6.37 -5.22
CA ALA A 77 -10.87 7.60 -5.54
C ALA A 77 -12.39 7.39 -5.55
N MET A 78 -12.87 6.22 -6.00
CA MET A 78 -14.30 5.86 -6.00
C MET A 78 -14.85 5.62 -4.59
N MET A 79 -14.03 5.07 -3.68
CA MET A 79 -14.41 4.73 -2.31
C MET A 79 -13.51 5.45 -1.28
N PRO A 80 -13.66 6.79 -1.10
CA PRO A 80 -12.75 7.59 -0.28
C PRO A 80 -13.07 7.50 1.22
N LYS A 81 -13.08 6.28 1.77
CA LYS A 81 -13.28 5.99 3.19
C LYS A 81 -11.97 5.55 3.83
N ALA A 82 -11.78 5.88 5.10
CA ALA A 82 -10.63 5.41 5.85
C ALA A 82 -10.82 3.92 6.18
N GLY A 83 -9.85 3.08 5.81
CA GLY A 83 -9.90 1.62 6.03
C GLY A 83 -9.09 0.77 5.06
N GLY A 84 -8.60 1.34 3.96
CA GLY A 84 -7.78 0.62 2.99
C GLY A 84 -8.58 -0.46 2.26
N GLN A 85 -7.97 -1.61 1.96
CA GLN A 85 -8.60 -2.68 1.18
C GLN A 85 -9.80 -3.36 1.87
N TYR A 86 -10.01 -3.13 3.18
CA TYR A 86 -11.08 -3.76 3.96
C TYR A 86 -12.41 -2.98 3.96
N VAL A 87 -12.45 -1.77 3.40
CA VAL A 87 -13.58 -0.83 3.46
C VAL A 87 -13.88 -0.24 2.09
#